data_AF-A0A7K2VVN6-F1
#
_entry.id   AF-A0A7K2VVN6-F1
#
_cell.length_a   1.000
_cell.length_b   1.000
_cell.length_c   1.000
_cell.angle_alpha   90.00
_cell.angle_beta   90.00
_cell.angle_gamma   90.00
#
_symmetry.space_group_name_H-M   'P 1'
#
loop_
_entity.id
_entity.type
_entity.pdbx_description
1 polymer ?
#
loop_
_entity_poly.entity_id
_entity_poly.type
_entity_poly.pdbx_seq_one_letter_code
_entity_poly.pdbx_strand_id
1 'polypeptide(L)'
;MGADRSYAYGAAAGLLGDLLLGDPQRMHPVAAFGRAAGRVERVLWHDHRGWGTLHTLVCAGGATALGVVAARAVRAVCPRPAASAALTAAATWAVVGGTSLAREASAVGRALERGDLAAARARLPHLCGRDPEALDAA
;
A
#
# COMPACT_ATOMS: atom_id res chain seq x y z
N MET A 1 2.74 23.71 14.10
CA MET A 1 3.85 24.23 13.26
C MET A 1 5.05 23.31 13.16
N GLY A 2 5.71 22.89 14.25
CA GLY A 2 6.87 21.97 14.16
C GLY A 2 6.49 20.56 13.69
N ALA A 3 5.37 20.03 14.16
CA ALA A 3 4.88 18.69 13.79
C ALA A 3 4.50 18.57 12.30
N ASP A 4 3.93 19.63 11.72
CA ASP A 4 3.48 19.66 10.33
C ASP A 4 4.66 19.59 9.35
N ARG A 5 5.77 20.27 9.70
CA ARG A 5 7.01 20.22 8.92
C ARG A 5 7.65 18.83 8.97
N SER A 6 7.72 18.22 10.15
CA SER A 6 8.26 16.86 10.32
C SER A 6 7.49 15.83 9.49
N TYR A 7 6.16 15.96 9.43
CA TYR A 7 5.32 15.12 8.60
C TYR A 7 5.59 15.35 7.11
N ALA A 8 5.60 16.61 6.65
CA ALA A 8 5.86 16.94 5.25
C ALA A 8 7.23 16.44 4.77
N TYR A 9 8.29 16.65 5.57
CA TYR A 9 9.62 16.14 5.25
C TYR A 9 9.67 14.61 5.26
N GLY A 10 9.02 13.97 6.23
CA GLY A 10 8.92 12.51 6.29
C GLY A 10 8.21 11.94 5.06
N ALA A 11 7.05 12.49 4.71
CA ALA A 11 6.27 12.04 3.55
C ALA A 11 7.04 12.24 2.23
N ALA A 12 7.68 13.40 2.04
CA ALA A 12 8.51 13.65 0.87
C ALA A 12 9.72 12.72 0.81
N ALA A 13 10.40 12.48 1.94
CA ALA A 13 11.53 11.56 2.00
C ALA A 13 11.11 10.11 1.75
N GLY A 14 9.94 9.69 2.22
CA GLY A 14 9.37 8.37 1.95
C GLY A 14 9.05 8.17 0.47
N LEU A 15 8.50 9.21 -0.19
CA LEU A 15 8.23 9.20 -1.62
C LEU A 15 9.53 9.15 -2.45
N LEU A 16 10.52 9.96 -2.09
CA LEU A 16 11.84 9.92 -2.72
C LEU A 16 12.53 8.57 -2.50
N GLY A 17 12.40 8.01 -1.30
CA GLY A 17 12.89 6.67 -0.97
C GLY A 17 12.26 5.59 -1.84
N ASP A 18 10.95 5.68 -2.11
CA ASP A 18 10.28 4.74 -3.01
C ASP A 18 10.85 4.86 -4.41
N LEU A 19 10.97 6.08 -4.94
CA LEU A 19 11.53 6.33 -6.27
C LEU A 19 12.98 5.83 -6.42
N LEU A 20 13.79 5.92 -5.37
CA LEU A 20 15.22 5.59 -5.41
C LEU A 20 15.53 4.12 -5.12
N LEU A 21 14.91 3.54 -4.09
CA LEU A 21 15.18 2.16 -3.67
C LEU A 21 14.23 1.16 -4.34
N GLY A 22 13.04 1.61 -4.75
CA GLY A 22 11.97 0.77 -5.24
C GLY A 22 11.36 -0.14 -4.18
N ASP A 23 10.21 -0.74 -4.53
CA ASP A 23 9.54 -1.71 -3.65
C ASP A 23 10.31 -3.04 -3.51
N PRO A 24 10.43 -3.61 -2.29
CA PRO A 24 11.01 -4.92 -2.08
C PRO A 24 10.15 -6.01 -2.73
N GLN A 25 10.71 -6.69 -3.74
CA GLN A 25 10.01 -7.76 -4.46
C GLN A 25 9.64 -8.96 -3.57
N ARG A 26 10.33 -9.13 -2.43
CA ARG A 26 10.05 -10.18 -1.45
C ARG A 26 9.69 -9.51 -0.13
N MET A 27 8.45 -9.71 0.31
CA MET A 27 7.87 -9.17 1.57
C MET A 27 7.35 -7.73 1.51
N HIS A 28 6.55 -7.39 0.50
CA HIS A 28 5.87 -6.10 0.48
C HIS A 28 4.97 -5.92 1.72
N PRO A 29 5.10 -4.82 2.50
CA PRO A 29 4.25 -4.59 3.67
C PRO A 29 2.76 -4.59 3.31
N VAL A 30 2.41 -4.04 2.15
CA VAL A 30 1.03 -4.09 1.61
C VAL A 30 0.60 -5.53 1.31
N ALA A 31 1.47 -6.36 0.72
CA ALA A 31 1.15 -7.76 0.46
C ALA A 31 1.00 -8.57 1.77
N ALA A 32 1.78 -8.24 2.81
CA ALA A 32 1.60 -8.83 4.13
C ALA A 32 0.26 -8.42 4.76
N PHE A 33 -0.12 -7.14 4.67
CA PHE A 33 -1.42 -6.65 5.09
C PHE A 33 -2.56 -7.33 4.33
N GLY A 34 -2.49 -7.40 3.00
CA GLY A 34 -3.49 -8.08 2.16
C GLY A 34 -3.65 -9.56 2.50
N ARG A 35 -2.55 -10.28 2.79
CA ARG A 35 -2.60 -11.68 3.27
C ARG A 35 -3.24 -11.80 4.65
N ALA A 36 -3.02 -10.84 5.54
CA ALA A 36 -3.66 -10.81 6.85
C ALA A 36 -5.15 -10.49 6.73
N ALA A 37 -5.51 -9.48 5.95
CA ALA A 37 -6.88 -9.12 5.64
C ALA A 37 -7.64 -10.30 5.02
N GLY A 38 -7.09 -10.96 3.99
CA GLY A 38 -7.72 -12.14 3.40
C GLY A 38 -7.85 -13.34 4.36
N ARG A 39 -6.98 -13.46 5.37
CA ARG A 39 -7.17 -14.46 6.45
C ARG A 39 -8.33 -14.06 7.37
N VAL A 40 -8.38 -12.79 7.77
CA VAL A 40 -9.49 -12.27 8.59
C VAL A 40 -10.81 -12.43 7.84
N GLU A 41 -10.83 -12.11 6.54
CA GLU A 41 -11.99 -12.31 5.68
C GLU A 41 -12.43 -13.77 5.68
N ARG A 42 -11.55 -14.75 5.41
CA ARG A 42 -11.94 -16.17 5.41
C ARG A 42 -12.54 -16.66 6.74
N VAL A 43 -12.18 -16.04 7.86
CA VAL A 43 -12.70 -16.41 9.18
C VAL A 43 -13.99 -15.64 9.51
N LEU A 44 -14.09 -14.38 9.09
CA LEU A 44 -15.24 -13.51 9.34
C LEU A 44 -16.30 -13.58 8.22
N TRP A 45 -16.03 -14.25 7.10
CA TRP A 45 -16.91 -14.24 5.94
C TRP A 45 -18.22 -14.95 6.24
N HIS A 46 -19.30 -14.17 6.24
CA HIS A 46 -20.65 -14.68 6.35
C HIS A 46 -21.60 -13.65 5.74
N ASP A 47 -22.72 -14.13 5.19
CA ASP A 47 -23.62 -13.40 4.29
C ASP A 47 -24.50 -12.39 5.04
N HIS A 48 -23.85 -11.45 5.73
CA HIS A 48 -24.47 -10.34 6.42
C HIS A 48 -23.56 -9.11 6.37
N ARG A 49 -24.18 -7.93 6.28
CA ARG A 49 -23.45 -6.65 6.15
C ARG A 49 -22.59 -6.31 7.39
N GLY A 50 -22.94 -6.83 8.57
CA GLY A 50 -22.19 -6.57 9.81
C GLY A 50 -20.79 -7.21 9.86
N TRP A 51 -20.52 -8.23 9.05
CA TRP A 51 -19.25 -8.95 9.04
C TRP A 51 -18.29 -8.17 8.14
N GLY A 52 -18.83 -7.54 7.08
CA GLY A 52 -18.12 -6.54 6.30
C GLY A 52 -17.71 -5.32 7.13
N THR A 53 -18.60 -4.80 7.99
CA THR A 53 -18.22 -3.67 8.88
C THR A 53 -17.19 -4.10 9.92
N LEU A 54 -17.34 -5.29 10.53
CA LEU A 54 -16.36 -5.83 11.47
C LEU A 54 -15.00 -6.07 10.81
N HIS A 55 -14.98 -6.66 9.61
CA HIS A 55 -13.76 -6.86 8.84
C HIS A 55 -13.04 -5.53 8.57
N THR A 56 -13.80 -4.51 8.15
CA THR A 56 -13.26 -3.16 7.93
C THR A 56 -12.71 -2.56 9.21
N LEU A 57 -13.44 -2.69 10.33
CA LEU A 57 -13.01 -2.21 11.63
C LEU A 57 -11.72 -2.90 12.09
N VAL A 58 -11.61 -4.21 11.92
CA VAL A 58 -10.41 -4.98 12.27
C VAL A 58 -9.21 -4.55 11.43
N CYS A 59 -9.39 -4.42 10.11
CA CYS A 59 -8.32 -4.06 9.20
C CYS A 59 -7.87 -2.60 9.39
N ALA A 60 -8.80 -1.65 9.29
CA ALA A 60 -8.50 -0.23 9.41
C ALA A 60 -8.15 0.16 10.86
N GLY A 61 -8.88 -0.37 11.83
CA GLY A 61 -8.62 -0.16 13.26
C GLY A 61 -7.29 -0.77 13.69
N GLY A 62 -6.97 -1.98 13.23
CA GLY A 62 -5.67 -2.62 13.48
C GLY A 62 -4.49 -1.81 12.92
N ALA A 63 -4.59 -1.37 11.67
CA ALA A 63 -3.57 -0.52 11.05
C ALA A 63 -3.40 0.83 11.79
N THR A 64 -4.52 1.46 12.16
CA THR A 64 -4.51 2.72 12.90
C THR A 64 -3.90 2.56 14.30
N ALA A 65 -4.30 1.52 15.03
CA ALA A 65 -3.78 1.21 16.35
C ALA A 65 -2.26 0.96 16.30
N LEU A 66 -1.79 0.19 15.32
CA LEU A 66 -0.37 -0.06 15.11
C LEU A 66 0.40 1.25 14.87
N GLY A 67 -0.12 2.13 14.01
CA GLY A 67 0.48 3.44 13.74
C GLY A 67 0.55 4.34 14.98
N VAL A 68 -0.51 4.36 15.79
CA VAL A 68 -0.55 5.12 17.05
C VAL A 68 0.45 4.56 18.06
N VAL A 69 0.53 3.25 18.21
CA VAL A 69 1.49 2.59 19.12
C VAL A 69 2.92 2.88 18.67
N ALA A 70 3.23 2.76 17.37
CA ALA A 70 4.54 3.08 16.82
C ALA A 70 4.92 4.55 17.06
N ALA A 71 4.00 5.48 16.81
CA ALA A 71 4.24 6.91 17.04
C ALA A 71 4.50 7.21 18.53
N ARG A 72 3.76 6.57 19.45
CA ARG A 72 3.97 6.72 20.90
C ARG A 72 5.29 6.11 21.35
N ALA A 73 5.63 4.91 20.86
CA ALA A 73 6.89 4.24 21.20
C ALA A 73 8.09 5.06 20.72
N VAL A 74 8.06 5.59 19.49
CA VAL A 74 9.13 6.45 18.96
C VAL A 74 9.28 7.70 19.83
N ARG A 75 8.18 8.37 20.20
CA ARG A 75 8.23 9.55 21.08
C ARG A 75 8.77 9.24 22.48
N ALA A 76 8.46 8.07 23.02
CA ALA A 76 8.89 7.66 24.35
C ALA A 76 10.39 7.28 24.39
N VAL A 77 10.88 6.58 23.36
CA VAL A 77 12.28 6.08 23.31
C VAL A 77 13.23 7.15 22.75
N CYS A 78 12.81 7.89 21.73
CA CYS A 78 13.63 8.90 21.07
C CYS A 78 12.78 10.14 20.72
N PRO A 79 12.67 11.12 21.64
CA PRO A 79 11.81 12.30 21.46
C PRO A 79 12.31 13.31 20.40
N ARG A 80 13.12 12.86 19.43
CA ARG A 80 13.67 13.71 18.37
C ARG A 80 12.69 13.87 17.21
N PRO A 81 12.53 15.07 16.64
CA PRO A 81 11.68 15.29 15.46
C PRO A 81 12.11 14.46 14.25
N ALA A 82 13.41 14.18 14.11
CA ALA A 82 13.96 13.32 13.06
C ALA A 82 13.45 11.87 13.15
N ALA A 83 13.27 11.32 14.36
CA ALA A 83 12.75 9.96 14.53
C ALA A 83 11.28 9.86 14.12
N SER A 84 10.50 10.91 14.38
CA SER A 84 9.11 11.00 13.90
C SER A 84 9.06 11.12 12.37
N ALA A 85 9.93 11.93 11.77
CA ALA A 85 10.03 12.06 10.32
C ALA A 85 10.46 10.75 9.65
N ALA A 86 11.40 10.01 10.25
CA ALA A 86 11.83 8.70 9.75
C ALA A 86 10.70 7.65 9.82
N LEU A 87 9.91 7.64 10.90
CA LEU A 87 8.71 6.79 10.99
C LEU A 87 7.70 7.14 9.90
N THR A 88 7.42 8.43 9.69
CA THR A 88 6.54 8.89 8.61
C THR A 88 7.09 8.48 7.25
N ALA A 89 8.38 8.65 6.99
CA ALA A 89 9.02 8.25 5.74
C ALA A 89 8.89 6.74 5.49
N ALA A 90 9.15 5.91 6.50
CA ALA A 90 8.99 4.46 6.39
C ALA A 90 7.52 4.05 6.15
N ALA A 91 6.57 4.71 6.83
CA ALA A 91 5.15 4.47 6.63
C ALA A 91 4.68 4.90 5.22
N THR A 92 5.12 6.07 4.74
CA THR A 92 4.81 6.56 3.40
C THR A 92 5.41 5.65 2.34
N TRP A 93 6.69 5.29 2.48
CA TRP A 93 7.35 4.33 1.59
C TRP A 93 6.59 3.00 1.51
N ALA A 94 6.19 2.46 2.66
CA ALA A 94 5.48 1.20 2.75
C ALA A 94 4.08 1.22 2.10
N VAL A 95 3.40 2.37 2.05
CA VAL A 95 2.01 2.49 1.55
C VAL A 95 1.96 2.97 0.10
N VAL A 96 2.92 3.78 -0.35
CA VAL A 96 2.89 4.37 -1.70
C VAL A 96 3.12 3.30 -2.78
N GLY A 97 4.15 2.46 -2.66
CA GLY A 97 4.46 1.39 -3.62
C GLY A 97 4.45 1.84 -5.10
N GLY A 98 4.76 3.11 -5.35
CA GLY A 98 4.52 3.80 -6.61
C GLY A 98 5.44 3.29 -7.71
N THR A 99 6.65 2.88 -7.34
CA THR A 99 7.58 2.25 -8.28
C THR A 99 7.10 0.92 -8.83
N SER A 100 6.44 0.09 -8.01
CA SER A 100 5.87 -1.18 -8.49
C SER A 100 4.68 -0.93 -9.42
N LEU A 101 3.81 0.01 -9.06
CA LEU A 101 2.66 0.42 -9.88
C LEU A 101 3.11 1.00 -11.23
N ALA A 102 4.11 1.88 -11.23
CA ALA A 102 4.64 2.46 -12.46
C ALA A 102 5.26 1.41 -13.40
N ARG A 103 5.92 0.38 -12.83
CA ARG A 103 6.48 -0.74 -13.60
C ARG A 103 5.39 -1.56 -14.28
N GLU A 104 4.34 -1.94 -13.55
CA GLU A 104 3.25 -2.74 -14.14
C GLU A 104 2.41 -1.92 -15.12
N ALA A 105 2.16 -0.63 -14.84
CA ALA A 105 1.52 0.27 -15.79
C ALA A 105 2.33 0.40 -17.09
N SER A 106 3.66 0.54 -16.98
CA SER A 106 4.55 0.59 -18.15
C SER A 106 4.57 -0.73 -18.92
N ALA A 107 4.49 -1.87 -18.24
CA ALA A 107 4.43 -3.18 -18.88
C ALA A 107 3.13 -3.38 -19.67
N VAL A 108 2.00 -2.92 -19.12
CA VAL A 108 0.71 -2.88 -19.83
C VAL A 108 0.79 -1.94 -21.02
N GLY A 109 1.33 -0.72 -20.86
CA GLY A 109 1.52 0.24 -21.96
C GLY A 109 2.31 -0.35 -23.13
N ARG A 110 3.45 -1.00 -22.85
CA ARG A 110 4.24 -1.70 -23.88
C ARG A 110 3.53 -2.88 -24.54
N ALA A 111 2.58 -3.53 -23.85
CA ALA A 111 1.77 -4.60 -24.45
C ALA A 111 0.74 -4.01 -25.42
N LEU A 112 0.09 -2.90 -25.03
CA LEU A 112 -0.85 -2.16 -25.88
C LEU A 112 -0.17 -1.56 -27.11
N GLU A 113 1.01 -0.97 -26.97
CA GLU A 113 1.81 -0.43 -28.10
C GLU A 113 2.15 -1.50 -29.14
N ARG A 114 2.27 -2.77 -28.71
CA ARG A 114 2.55 -3.92 -29.59
C ARG A 114 1.28 -4.61 -30.11
N GLY A 115 0.09 -4.10 -29.77
CA GLY A 115 -1.20 -4.70 -30.13
C GLY A 115 -1.52 -6.00 -29.38
N ASP A 116 -0.76 -6.34 -28.34
CA ASP A 116 -0.93 -7.58 -27.57
C ASP A 116 -1.92 -7.36 -26.41
N LEU A 117 -3.21 -7.35 -26.76
CA LEU A 117 -4.31 -7.19 -25.82
C LEU A 117 -4.40 -8.35 -24.81
N ALA A 118 -3.99 -9.55 -25.21
CA ALA A 118 -3.98 -10.70 -24.31
C ALA A 118 -2.95 -10.52 -23.18
N ALA A 119 -1.74 -10.07 -23.51
CA ALA A 119 -0.72 -9.76 -22.51
C ALA A 119 -1.10 -8.58 -21.62
N ALA A 120 -1.76 -7.55 -22.17
CA ALA A 120 -2.29 -6.44 -21.38
C ALA A 120 -3.35 -6.93 -20.37
N ARG A 121 -4.32 -7.73 -20.81
CA ARG A 121 -5.36 -8.32 -19.94
C ARG A 121 -4.79 -9.25 -18.87
N ALA A 122 -3.79 -10.06 -19.18
CA ALA A 122 -3.15 -10.92 -18.18
C ALA A 122 -2.43 -10.14 -17.07
N ARG A 123 -1.99 -8.91 -17.36
CA ARG A 123 -1.26 -8.04 -16.43
C ARG A 123 -2.15 -7.10 -15.63
N LEU A 124 -3.31 -6.72 -16.16
CA LEU A 124 -4.28 -5.84 -15.49
C LEU A 124 -4.69 -6.26 -14.05
N PRO A 125 -4.84 -7.55 -13.69
CA PRO A 125 -5.19 -7.96 -12.33
C PRO A 125 -4.14 -7.58 -11.29
N HIS A 126 -2.91 -7.32 -11.73
CA HIS A 126 -1.80 -6.87 -10.87
C HIS A 126 -1.91 -5.37 -10.52
N LEU A 127 -2.67 -4.59 -11.30
CA LEU A 127 -2.93 -3.17 -11.08
C LEU A 127 -4.29 -2.94 -10.43
N CYS A 128 -5.31 -3.60 -10.97
CA CYS A 128 -6.69 -3.50 -10.52
C CYS A 128 -7.13 -4.91 -10.14
N GLY A 129 -7.50 -5.17 -8.88
CA GLY A 129 -7.98 -6.49 -8.43
C GLY A 129 -9.33 -6.94 -9.03
N ARG A 130 -9.73 -6.41 -10.19
CA ARG A 130 -10.93 -6.76 -10.94
C ARG A 130 -10.58 -7.61 -12.15
N ASP A 131 -11.56 -8.42 -12.55
CA ASP A 131 -11.50 -9.23 -13.75
C ASP A 131 -11.46 -8.34 -15.02
N PRO A 132 -10.39 -8.41 -15.84
CA PRO A 132 -10.24 -7.63 -17.05
C PRO A 132 -10.80 -8.32 -18.30
N GLU A 133 -11.38 -9.52 -18.22
CA GLU A 133 -11.88 -10.24 -19.40
C GLU A 133 -12.96 -9.48 -20.17
N ALA A 134 -13.73 -8.62 -19.48
CA ALA A 134 -14.78 -7.80 -20.07
C ALA A 134 -14.30 -6.49 -20.72
N LEU A 135 -13.00 -6.15 -20.63
CA LEU A 135 -12.48 -4.90 -21.19
C LEU A 135 -12.29 -5.01 -22.70
N ASP A 136 -12.95 -4.15 -23.46
CA ASP A 136 -12.79 -3.99 -24.90
C ASP A 136 -11.57 -3.12 -25.26
N ALA A 137 -11.19 -3.12 -26.54
CA ALA A 137 -10.01 -2.41 -27.06
C ALA A 137 -10.31 -0.98 -27.50
N ALA A 138 -11.44 -0.41 -27.05
CA ALA A 138 -12.02 0.83 -27.54
C ALA A 138 -11.14 2.06 -27.30
#